data_AF-C5E3I5-F1
#
_entry.id   AF-C5E3I5-F1
#
_cell.length_a   1.000
_cell.length_b   1.000
_cell.length_c   1.000
_cell.angle_alpha   90.00
_cell.angle_beta   90.00
_cell.angle_gamma   90.00
#
_symmetry.space_group_name_H-M   'P 1'
#
loop_
_entity.id
_entity.type
_entity.pdbx_description
1 polymer ?
#
loop_
_entity_poly.entity_id
_entity_poly.type
_entity_poly.pdbx_seq_one_letter_code
_entity_poly.pdbx_strand_id
1 'polypeptide(L)' 'MTQNNNVTLKTLTAHELLAARENMCEALGLVDDSERHEVIVGLRREEELRALRARLDALRADVERERGSQA' A
#
# COMPACT_ATOMS: atom_id res chain seq x y z
N MET A 1 -19.78 12.44 -10.65
CA MET A 1 -20.04 11.05 -10.21
C MET A 1 -21.12 11.11 -9.14
N THR A 2 -22.28 10.51 -9.38
CA THR A 2 -23.34 10.42 -8.37
C THR A 2 -22.99 9.31 -7.37
N GLN A 3 -22.80 9.67 -6.12
CA GLN A 3 -22.52 8.72 -5.03
C GLN A 3 -23.84 8.01 -4.67
N ASN A 4 -24.01 6.78 -5.16
CA ASN A 4 -25.14 5.94 -4.80
C ASN A 4 -24.88 5.31 -3.42
N ASN A 5 -25.33 5.98 -2.37
CA ASN A 5 -25.22 5.50 -0.98
C ASN A 5 -26.34 4.52 -0.59
N ASN A 6 -27.18 4.09 -1.53
CA ASN A 6 -28.29 3.20 -1.23
C ASN A 6 -27.80 1.74 -1.18
N VAL A 7 -27.75 1.18 0.03
CA VAL A 7 -27.42 -0.22 0.27
C VAL A 7 -28.71 -1.03 0.30
N THR A 8 -28.82 -2.00 -0.61
CA THR A 8 -29.94 -2.95 -0.72
C THR A 8 -29.46 -4.37 -0.47
N LEU A 9 -30.39 -5.30 -0.26
CA LEU A 9 -30.06 -6.73 -0.16
C LEU A 9 -29.30 -7.24 -1.41
N LYS A 10 -29.66 -6.74 -2.59
CA LYS A 10 -28.98 -7.06 -3.84
C LYS A 10 -27.52 -6.57 -3.84
N THR A 11 -27.25 -5.35 -3.38
CA THR A 11 -25.88 -4.80 -3.39
C THR A 11 -25.00 -5.48 -2.34
N LEU A 12 -25.55 -5.82 -1.17
CA LEU A 12 -24.83 -6.56 -0.13
C LEU A 12 -24.41 -7.95 -0.60
N THR A 13 -25.38 -8.74 -1.06
CA THR A 13 -25.12 -10.12 -1.52
C THR A 13 -24.26 -10.17 -2.78
N ALA A 14 -24.40 -9.20 -3.68
CA ALA A 14 -23.52 -9.09 -4.84
C ALA A 14 -22.08 -8.77 -4.43
N HIS A 15 -21.87 -7.88 -3.46
CA HIS A 15 -20.55 -7.56 -2.94
C HIS A 15 -19.89 -8.78 -2.28
N GLU A 16 -20.62 -9.48 -1.40
CA GLU A 16 -20.13 -10.70 -0.74
C GLU A 16 -19.74 -11.78 -1.77
N LEU A 17 -20.60 -12.04 -2.75
CA LEU A 17 -20.34 -13.05 -3.78
C LEU A 17 -19.16 -12.67 -4.68
N LEU A 18 -19.03 -11.38 -5.02
CA LEU A 18 -17.93 -10.90 -5.86
C LEU A 18 -16.59 -11.06 -5.16
N ALA A 19 -16.50 -10.64 -3.89
CA ALA A 19 -15.29 -10.79 -3.08
C ALA A 19 -14.90 -12.27 -2.91
N ALA A 20 -15.87 -13.15 -2.66
CA ALA A 20 -15.60 -14.59 -2.54
C ALA A 20 -15.04 -15.20 -3.84
N ARG A 21 -15.59 -14.81 -5.00
CA ARG A 21 -15.13 -15.29 -6.30
C ARG A 21 -13.74 -14.77 -6.65
N GLU A 22 -13.47 -13.51 -6.37
CA GLU A 22 -12.17 -12.90 -6.60
C GLU A 22 -11.07 -13.62 -5.82
N ASN A 23 -11.26 -13.80 -4.50
CA ASN A 23 -10.30 -14.49 -3.64
C ASN A 23 -10.02 -15.93 -4.12
N MET A 24 -11.05 -16.64 -4.58
CA MET A 24 -10.88 -17.99 -5.13
C MET A 24 -10.07 -17.98 -6.43
N CYS A 25 -10.37 -17.06 -7.35
CA CYS A 25 -9.65 -16.95 -8.61
C CYS A 25 -8.19 -16.54 -8.39
N GLU A 26 -7.90 -15.65 -7.44
CA GLU A 26 -6.54 -15.28 -7.06
C GLU A 26 -5.78 -16.47 -6.49
N ALA A 27 -6.38 -17.23 -5.57
CA ALA A 27 -5.75 -18.42 -4.99
C ALA A 27 -5.39 -19.50 -6.02
N LEU A 28 -6.12 -19.56 -7.13
CA LEU A 28 -5.88 -20.48 -8.24
C LEU A 28 -5.01 -19.88 -9.36
N GLY A 29 -4.57 -18.63 -9.24
CA GLY A 29 -3.78 -17.93 -10.26
C GLY A 29 -4.55 -17.67 -11.56
N LEU A 30 -5.88 -17.51 -11.47
CA LEU A 30 -6.77 -17.32 -12.62
C LEU A 30 -7.11 -15.86 -12.91
N VAL A 31 -6.69 -14.93 -12.05
CA VAL A 31 -6.90 -13.50 -12.21
C VAL A 31 -5.56 -12.77 -12.14
N ASP A 32 -5.40 -11.73 -12.95
CA ASP A 32 -4.30 -10.79 -12.86
C ASP A 32 -4.76 -9.56 -12.09
N ASP A 33 -4.12 -9.29 -10.95
CA ASP A 33 -4.41 -8.15 -10.08
C ASP A 33 -3.29 -7.09 -10.09
N SER A 34 -2.37 -7.16 -11.05
CA SER A 34 -1.19 -6.29 -11.12
C SER A 34 -1.54 -4.80 -11.13
N GLU A 35 -2.53 -4.37 -11.92
CA GLU A 35 -2.94 -2.96 -12.00
C GLU A 35 -3.44 -2.42 -10.65
N ARG A 36 -4.26 -3.19 -9.93
CA ARG A 36 -4.78 -2.78 -8.62
C ARG A 36 -3.67 -2.80 -7.58
N HIS A 37 -2.82 -3.83 -7.60
CA HIS A 37 -1.68 -3.96 -6.72
C HIS A 37 -0.74 -2.75 -6.86
N GLU A 38 -0.48 -2.33 -8.09
CA GLU A 38 0.35 -1.17 -8.41
C GLU A 38 -0.22 0.13 -7.84
N VAL A 39 -1.54 0.34 -7.94
CA VAL A 39 -2.22 1.53 -7.38
C VAL A 39 -2.15 1.54 -5.84
N ILE A 40 -2.32 0.38 -5.20
CA ILE A 40 -2.35 0.27 -3.73
C ILE A 40 -0.93 0.37 -3.13
N VAL A 41 0.02 -0.37 -3.69
CA VAL A 41 1.40 -0.45 -3.18
C VAL A 41 2.26 0.72 -3.65
N GLY A 42 1.91 1.31 -4.80
CA GLY A 42 2.65 2.39 -5.44
C GLY A 42 3.90 1.89 -6.15
N LEU A 43 4.13 2.37 -7.37
CA LEU A 43 5.32 2.06 -8.18
C LEU A 43 6.65 2.47 -7.54
N ARG A 44 6.63 3.47 -6.65
CA ARG A 44 7.85 4.16 -6.17
C ARG A 44 8.26 3.78 -4.76
N ARG A 45 7.69 2.72 -4.19
CA ARG A 45 7.94 2.27 -2.81
C ARG A 45 9.43 2.08 -2.51
N GLU A 46 10.19 1.52 -3.45
CA GLU A 46 11.63 1.30 -3.26
C GLU A 46 12.45 2.59 -3.29
N GLU A 47 12.05 3.57 -4.10
CA GLU A 47 12.68 4.89 -4.15
C GLU A 47 12.44 5.66 -2.85
N GLU A 48 11.20 5.64 -2.36
CA GLU A 48 10.83 6.25 -1.09
C GLU A 48 11.59 5.63 0.08
N LEU A 49 11.71 4.30 0.10
CA LEU A 49 12.50 3.60 1.11
C LEU A 49 13.97 4.01 1.07
N ARG A 50 14.57 4.11 -0.12
CA ARG A 50 15.96 4.58 -0.28
C ARG A 50 16.13 6.02 0.22
N ALA A 51 15.20 6.92 -0.11
CA ALA A 51 15.23 8.29 0.35
C ALA A 51 15.11 8.40 1.88
N LEU A 52 14.25 7.59 2.51
CA LEU A 52 14.10 7.54 3.96
C LEU A 52 15.36 7.01 4.65
N ARG A 53 16.01 5.98 4.09
CA ARG A 53 17.29 5.46 4.60
C ARG A 53 18.38 6.52 4.55
N ALA A 54 18.52 7.20 3.41
CA ALA A 54 19.50 8.27 3.26
C ALA A 54 19.29 9.41 4.27
N ARG A 55 18.03 9.82 4.51
CA ARG A 55 17.70 10.80 5.56
C ARG A 55 18.07 10.31 6.94
N LEU A 56 17.77 9.05 7.24
CA LEU A 56 18.07 8.45 8.54
C LEU A 56 19.58 8.35 8.79
N ASP A 57 20.37 7.99 7.79
CA ASP A 57 21.83 7.94 7.89
C ASP A 57 22.44 9.34 8.06
N ALA A 58 21.91 10.34 7.36
CA ALA A 58 22.31 11.74 7.56
C ALA A 58 22.02 12.22 8.98
N LEU A 59 20.81 11.98 9.50
CA LEU A 59 20.44 12.34 10.87
C LEU A 59 21.32 11.63 11.91
N ARG A 60 21.66 10.35 11.69
CA ARG A 60 22.58 9.62 12.58
C ARG A 60 23.95 10.26 12.61
N ALA A 61 24.50 10.62 11.44
CA ALA A 61 25.78 11.31 11.36
C ALA A 61 25.74 12.69 12.04
N ASP A 62 24.63 13.42 11.93
CA ASP A 62 24.44 14.71 12.61
C ASP A 62 24.45 14.53 14.13
N VAL A 63 23.71 13.56 14.66
CA VAL A 63 23.65 13.26 16.09
C VAL A 63 25.02 12.84 16.64
N GLU A 64 25.76 11.99 15.94
CA GLU A 64 27.11 11.60 16.37
C GLU A 64 28.10 12.78 16.35
N ARG A 65 27.98 13.68 15.38
CA ARG A 65 28.78 14.92 15.35
C ARG A 65 28.46 15.85 16.51
N GLU A 66 27.19 16.03 16.85
CA GLU A 66 26.78 16.85 17.99
C GLU A 66 27.19 16.23 19.34
N ARG A 67 27.10 14.90 19.48
CA ARG A 67 27.59 14.20 20.67
C ARG A 67 29.10 14.30 20.83
N GLY A 68 29.84 14.22 19.73
CA GLY A 68 31.30 14.37 19.73
C GLY A 68 31.80 15.81 19.96
N SER A 69 30.98 16.85 19.76
CA SER A 69 31.37 18.24 20.03
C SER A 69 31.05 18.72 21.45
N GLN A 70 30.27 17.95 22.21
CA GLN A 70 29.94 18.20 23.61
C GLN A 70 30.86 17.48 24.62
N ALA A 71 31.80 16.66 24.15
CA ALA A 71 32.84 15.97 24.93
C ALA A 71 34.20 16.66 24.75
#